data_AF-A0ABD0R5L0-F1
#
_entry.id   AF-A0ABD0R5L0-F1
#
_cell.length_a   1.000
_cell.length_b   1.000
_cell.length_c   1.000
_cell.angle_alpha   90.00
_cell.angle_beta   90.00
_cell.angle_gamma   90.00
#
_symmetry.space_group_name_H-M   'P 1'
#
loop_
_entity.id
_entity.type
_entity.pdbx_description
1 polymer ?
#
loop_
_entity_poly.entity_id
_entity_poly.type
_entity_poly.pdbx_seq_one_letter_code
_entity_poly.pdbx_strand_id
1 'polypeptide(L)'
;TIALLGYLKHYRNIPGPHMVLVPKSTLHNWMNEFKRWVPTLKAVCLIGDKDERAAFIRDVMMPGEWDVCVTSYEMVIREKSVFKKFNWRYLVIDEAHRIKNEKSK
;
A
#
# COMPACT_ATOMS: atom_id res chain seq x y z
N THR A 1 2.29 -13.25 -2.49
CA THR A 1 2.49 -11.96 -1.78
C THR A 1 1.89 -11.94 -0.38
N ILE A 2 0.57 -12.09 -0.22
CA ILE A 2 -0.08 -11.95 1.09
C ILE A 2 0.48 -12.93 2.13
N ALA A 3 0.73 -14.19 1.75
CA ALA A 3 1.38 -15.18 2.61
C ALA A 3 2.78 -14.74 3.11
N LEU A 4 3.57 -14.06 2.27
CA LEU A 4 4.89 -13.54 2.66
C LEU A 4 4.74 -12.42 3.71
N LEU A 5 3.83 -11.47 3.48
CA LEU A 5 3.61 -10.37 4.43
C LEU A 5 3.03 -10.89 5.76
N GLY A 6 2.15 -11.88 5.70
CA GLY A 6 1.66 -12.60 6.89
C GLY A 6 2.79 -13.32 7.64
N TYR A 7 3.71 -13.98 6.92
CA TYR A 7 4.89 -14.60 7.52
C TYR A 7 5.79 -13.59 8.22
N LEU A 8 6.05 -12.43 7.58
CA LEU A 8 6.85 -11.36 8.17
C LEU A 8 6.24 -10.85 9.48
N LYS A 9 4.93 -10.64 9.51
CA LYS A 9 4.22 -10.23 10.72
C LYS A 9 4.29 -11.29 11.82
N HIS A 10 3.85 -12.51 11.53
CA HIS A 10 3.60 -13.52 12.56
C HIS A 10 4.84 -14.30 13.02
N TYR A 11 5.86 -14.44 12.16
CA TYR A 11 7.04 -15.26 12.47
C TYR A 11 8.33 -14.47 12.54
N ARG A 12 8.41 -13.32 11.86
CA ARG A 12 9.61 -12.46 11.88
C ARG A 12 9.44 -11.23 12.75
N ASN A 13 8.24 -11.01 13.31
CA ASN A 13 7.89 -9.81 14.08
C ASN A 13 8.17 -8.50 13.31
N ILE A 14 7.92 -8.52 12.00
CA ILE A 14 8.06 -7.36 11.09
C ILE A 14 6.68 -7.10 10.47
N PRO A 15 5.80 -6.33 11.13
CA PRO A 15 4.45 -6.12 10.66
C PRO A 15 4.34 -5.10 9.51
N GLY A 16 5.26 -4.14 9.42
CA GLY A 16 5.19 -3.08 8.41
C GLY A 16 6.17 -1.93 8.70
N PRO A 17 6.05 -0.80 7.97
CA PRO A 17 5.08 -0.55 6.90
C PRO A 17 5.50 -1.20 5.57
N HIS A 18 4.56 -1.86 4.89
CA HIS A 18 4.73 -2.46 3.57
C HIS A 18 3.86 -1.74 2.52
N MET A 19 4.33 -1.64 1.28
CA MET A 19 3.58 -1.04 0.17
C MET A 19 3.28 -2.06 -0.92
N VAL A 20 2.05 -2.04 -1.42
CA VAL A 20 1.59 -2.85 -2.55
C VAL A 20 1.06 -1.91 -3.63
N LEU A 21 1.75 -1.85 -4.77
CA LEU A 21 1.39 -1.05 -5.94
C LEU A 21 0.65 -1.89 -6.96
N VAL A 22 -0.58 -1.51 -7.24
CA VAL A 22 -1.49 -2.27 -8.10
C VAL A 22 -2.26 -1.34 -9.06
N PRO A 23 -2.76 -1.85 -10.19
CA PRO A 23 -3.75 -1.13 -10.99
C PRO A 23 -4.96 -0.69 -10.15
N LYS A 24 -5.53 0.48 -10.47
CA LYS A 24 -6.71 1.01 -9.74
C LYS A 24 -7.88 0.02 -9.73
N SER A 25 -8.05 -0.75 -10.80
CA SER A 25 -9.10 -1.77 -10.95
C SER A 25 -8.97 -2.95 -9.98
N THR A 26 -7.76 -3.27 -9.52
CA THR A 26 -7.52 -4.44 -8.65
C THR A 26 -7.37 -4.08 -7.17
N LEU A 27 -7.40 -2.79 -6.81
CA LEU A 27 -7.29 -2.32 -5.42
C LEU A 27 -8.31 -2.99 -4.49
N HIS A 28 -9.58 -3.01 -4.88
CA HIS A 28 -10.64 -3.59 -4.05
C HIS A 28 -10.45 -5.11 -3.89
N ASN A 29 -10.00 -5.80 -4.94
CA ASN A 29 -9.69 -7.23 -4.88
C ASN A 29 -8.58 -7.50 -3.86
N TRP A 30 -7.48 -6.76 -3.92
CA TRP A 30 -6.37 -6.88 -2.95
C TRP A 30 -6.83 -6.65 -1.51
N MET A 31 -7.66 -5.64 -1.27
CA MET A 31 -8.20 -5.39 0.07
C MET A 31 -9.08 -6.54 0.58
N ASN A 32 -9.89 -7.13 -0.30
CA ASN A 32 -10.72 -8.28 0.05
C ASN A 32 -9.86 -9.53 0.32
N GLU A 33 -8.80 -9.74 -0.44
CA GLU A 33 -7.86 -10.84 -0.20
C GLU A 33 -7.12 -10.68 1.12
N PHE A 34 -6.67 -9.47 1.48
CA PHE A 34 -6.06 -9.24 2.80
C PHE A 34 -7.04 -9.58 3.94
N LYS A 35 -8.29 -9.12 3.83
CA LYS A 35 -9.34 -9.42 4.81
C LYS A 35 -9.65 -10.92 4.89
N ARG A 36 -9.66 -11.62 3.76
CA ARG A 36 -9.97 -13.05 3.68
C ARG A 36 -8.84 -13.92 4.22
N TRP A 37 -7.60 -13.66 3.82
CA TRP A 37 -6.49 -14.58 4.04
C TRP A 37 -5.69 -14.26 5.30
N VAL A 38 -5.53 -12.97 5.65
CA VAL A 38 -4.76 -12.54 6.82
C VAL A 38 -5.44 -11.32 7.48
N PRO A 39 -6.63 -11.49 8.09
CA PRO A 39 -7.41 -10.38 8.68
C PRO A 39 -6.68 -9.65 9.82
N THR A 40 -5.70 -10.29 10.43
CA THR A 40 -4.82 -9.69 11.45
C THR A 40 -3.89 -8.64 10.88
N LEU A 41 -3.58 -8.68 9.58
CA LEU A 41 -2.70 -7.72 8.89
C LEU A 41 -3.53 -6.48 8.50
N LYS A 42 -3.25 -5.34 9.14
CA LYS A 42 -4.00 -4.10 8.96
C LYS A 42 -3.67 -3.46 7.61
N ALA A 43 -4.42 -3.83 6.57
CA ALA A 43 -4.33 -3.24 5.25
C ALA A 43 -5.14 -1.95 5.16
N VAL A 44 -4.55 -0.90 4.59
CA VAL A 44 -5.16 0.41 4.32
C VAL A 44 -5.03 0.74 2.84
N CYS A 45 -5.98 1.50 2.29
CA CYS A 45 -6.01 1.82 0.85
C CYS A 45 -6.09 3.34 0.64
N LEU A 46 -5.03 3.94 0.09
CA LEU A 46 -5.05 5.35 -0.27
C LEU A 46 -5.67 5.53 -1.66
N ILE A 47 -6.92 5.98 -1.68
CA ILE A 47 -7.71 6.38 -2.84
C ILE A 47 -8.58 7.59 -2.50
N GLY A 48 -9.32 8.10 -3.48
CA GLY A 48 -10.29 9.16 -3.28
C GLY A 48 -9.88 10.49 -3.91
N ASP A 49 -10.74 11.48 -3.76
CA ASP A 49 -10.49 12.85 -4.20
C ASP A 49 -9.47 13.57 -3.31
N LYS A 50 -9.22 14.86 -3.57
CA LYS A 50 -8.18 15.61 -2.86
C LYS A 50 -8.47 15.72 -1.36
N ASP A 51 -9.72 15.92 -0.99
CA ASP A 51 -10.11 16.18 0.39
C ASP A 51 -10.21 14.87 1.17
N GLU A 52 -10.75 13.81 0.55
CA GLU A 52 -10.73 12.45 1.08
C GLU A 52 -9.31 11.95 1.34
N ARG A 53 -8.39 12.15 0.37
CA ARG A 53 -6.98 11.77 0.55
C ARG A 53 -6.32 12.55 1.67
N ALA A 54 -6.54 13.86 1.74
CA ALA A 54 -5.94 14.70 2.79
C ALA A 54 -6.38 14.26 4.19
N ALA A 55 -7.67 13.98 4.36
CA ALA A 55 -8.21 13.44 5.61
C ALA A 55 -7.62 12.06 5.92
N PHE A 56 -7.61 11.14 4.95
CA PHE A 56 -7.07 9.79 5.13
C PHE A 56 -5.57 9.79 5.47
N ILE A 57 -4.79 10.64 4.82
CA ILE A 57 -3.35 10.77 5.11
C ILE A 57 -3.16 11.22 6.55
N ARG A 58 -3.89 12.26 6.98
CA ARG A 58 -3.79 12.82 8.33
C ARG A 58 -4.25 11.82 9.40
N ASP A 59 -5.39 11.17 9.18
CA ASP A 59 -6.10 10.41 10.22
C ASP A 59 -5.72 8.92 10.25
N VAL A 60 -5.25 8.37 9.12
CA VAL A 60 -4.94 6.93 8.98
C VAL A 60 -3.46 6.70 8.69
N MET A 61 -2.89 7.38 7.68
CA MET A 61 -1.51 7.09 7.28
C MET A 61 -0.48 7.59 8.30
N MET A 62 -0.58 8.85 8.71
CA MET A 62 0.41 9.51 9.58
C MET A 62 0.51 8.90 10.98
N PRO A 63 -0.58 8.45 11.63
CA PRO A 63 -0.49 7.74 12.91
C PRO A 63 0.27 6.41 12.83
N GLY A 64 0.35 5.80 11.64
CA GLY A 64 1.14 4.59 11.43
C GLY A 64 0.54 3.31 12.04
N GLU A 65 -0.74 3.31 12.43
CA GLU A 65 -1.41 2.15 13.03
C GLU A 65 -1.87 1.10 11.99
N TRP A 66 -1.07 0.89 10.95
CA TRP A 66 -1.36 0.01 9.82
C TRP A 66 -0.10 -0.73 9.38
N ASP A 67 -0.29 -1.87 8.72
CA ASP A 67 0.77 -2.79 8.34
C ASP A 67 1.11 -2.68 6.86
N VAL A 68 0.08 -2.59 6.01
CA VAL A 68 0.21 -2.57 4.55
C VAL A 68 -0.60 -1.44 3.95
N CYS A 69 0.03 -0.62 3.11
CA CYS A 69 -0.65 0.35 2.26
C CYS A 69 -0.78 -0.21 0.84
N VAL A 70 -2.02 -0.39 0.38
CA VAL A 70 -2.34 -0.75 -1.00
C VAL A 70 -2.71 0.54 -1.74
N THR A 71 -2.05 0.82 -2.87
CA THR A 71 -2.35 2.03 -3.64
C THR A 71 -2.00 1.85 -5.11
N SER A 72 -2.33 2.84 -5.93
CA SER A 72 -2.00 2.83 -7.36
C SER A 72 -0.72 3.61 -7.66
N TYR A 73 -0.13 3.31 -8.81
CA TYR A 73 1.01 4.05 -9.36
C TYR A 73 0.77 5.57 -9.41
N GLU A 74 -0.40 5.97 -9.91
CA GLU A 74 -0.79 7.38 -10.01
C GLU A 74 -0.85 8.07 -8.65
N MET A 75 -1.30 7.36 -7.59
CA MET A 75 -1.38 7.94 -6.25
C MET A 75 -0.01 8.10 -5.62
N VAL A 76 0.93 7.18 -5.86
CA VAL A 76 2.32 7.34 -5.39
C VAL A 76 2.99 8.54 -6.04
N ILE A 77 2.75 8.76 -7.34
CA ILE A 77 3.29 9.93 -8.04
C ILE A 77 2.67 11.21 -7.48
N ARG A 78 1.35 11.22 -7.30
CA ARG A 78 0.59 12.39 -6.82
C ARG A 78 0.94 12.77 -5.38
N GLU A 79 1.02 11.79 -4.48
CA GLU A 79 1.26 11.99 -3.04
C GLU A 79 2.70 11.61 -2.64
N LYS A 80 3.66 11.76 -3.57
CA LYS A 80 5.07 11.37 -3.41
C LYS A 80 5.71 11.90 -2.13
N SER A 81 5.37 13.13 -1.73
CA SER A 81 5.87 13.77 -0.51
C SER A 81 5.45 13.04 0.76
N VAL A 82 4.26 12.41 0.77
CA VAL A 82 3.73 11.63 1.88
C VAL A 82 4.41 10.27 1.91
N PHE A 83 4.45 9.55 0.78
CA PHE A 83 5.06 8.22 0.69
C PHE A 83 6.55 8.22 1.06
N LYS A 84 7.27 9.33 0.80
CA LYS A 84 8.68 9.51 1.20
C LYS A 84 8.90 9.62 2.71
N LYS A 85 7.88 9.92 3.51
CA LYS A 85 8.00 10.02 4.97
C LYS A 85 8.09 8.66 5.67
N PHE A 86 7.73 7.58 4.97
CA PHE A 86 7.71 6.24 5.52
C PHE A 86 8.96 5.46 5.10
N ASN A 87 9.58 4.77 6.05
CA ASN A 87 10.66 3.82 5.80
C ASN A 87 10.05 2.45 5.47
N TRP A 88 9.72 2.26 4.19
CA TRP A 88 9.08 1.03 3.71
C TRP A 88 9.98 -0.20 3.89
N ARG A 89 9.42 -1.27 4.44
CA ARG A 89 10.11 -2.56 4.62
C ARG A 89 10.09 -3.40 3.35
N TYR A 90 8.96 -3.40 2.65
CA TYR A 90 8.80 -4.06 1.36
C TYR A 90 7.97 -3.19 0.42
N LEU A 91 8.33 -3.24 -0.86
CA LEU A 91 7.57 -2.72 -1.97
C LEU A 91 7.22 -3.88 -2.90
N VAL A 92 5.94 -4.18 -3.05
CA VAL A 92 5.42 -5.17 -3.98
C VAL A 92 4.77 -4.45 -5.15
N ILE A 93 5.12 -4.86 -6.35
CA ILE A 93 4.68 -4.23 -7.59
C ILE A 93 3.92 -5.27 -8.40
N ASP A 94 2.63 -5.06 -8.55
CA ASP A 94 1.75 -5.88 -9.39
C ASP A 94 1.67 -5.31 -10.79
N GLU A 95 1.68 -6.17 -11.80
CA GLU A 95 1.77 -5.77 -13.22
C GLU A 95 2.96 -4.85 -13.54
N ALA A 96 4.15 -5.21 -13.03
CA ALA A 96 5.38 -4.44 -13.15
C ALA A 96 5.81 -4.10 -14.60
N HIS A 97 5.26 -4.80 -15.59
CA HIS A 97 5.49 -4.49 -17.00
C HIS A 97 5.06 -3.06 -17.38
N ARG A 98 4.14 -2.44 -16.61
CA ARG A 98 3.73 -1.03 -16.78
C ARG A 98 4.82 -0.01 -16.45
N ILE A 99 5.87 -0.41 -15.73
CA ILE A 99 6.99 0.47 -15.36
C ILE A 99 7.98 0.67 -16.52
N LYS A 100 7.89 -0.12 -17.60
CA LYS A 100 8.89 -0.15 -18.69
C LYS A 100 9.01 1.14 -19.53
N ASN A 101 8.26 2.21 -19.24
CA ASN A 101 8.52 3.50 -19.88
C ASN A 101 9.58 4.29 -19.12
N GLU A 102 10.81 4.18 -19.60
CA GLU A 102 12.00 4.97 -19.18
C GLU A 102 11.80 6.50 -19.28
N LYS A 103 10.68 6.95 -19.87
CA LYS A 103 10.30 8.37 -20.06
C LYS A 103 9.07 8.82 -19.25
N SER A 104 8.50 7.98 -18.39
CA SER A 104 7.36 8.41 -17.56
C SER A 104 7.85 9.26 -16.39
N LYS A 105 7.59 10.59 -16.49
CA LYS A 105 7.86 11.59 -15.43
C LYS A 105 7.08 11.33 -14.15
#